data_AF-A0A1I2DND9-F1
#
_entry.id   AF-A0A1I2DND9-F1
#
_cell.length_a   1.000
_cell.length_b   1.000
_cell.length_c   1.000
_cell.angle_alpha   90.00
_cell.angle_beta   90.00
_cell.angle_gamma   90.00
#
_symmetry.space_group_name_H-M   'P 1'
#
loop_
_entity.id
_entity.type
_entity.pdbx_description
1 polymer ?
#
loop_
_entity_poly.entity_id
_entity_poly.type
_entity_poly.pdbx_seq_one_letter_code
_entity_poly.pdbx_strand_id
1 'polypeptide(L)'
;MAEETDCFITTARLQVRRFRAEDAPTLVAYRADPEVARYQGWTQFDEAEAREFIAGLRASRPGVPGVWYQFALALLSEGTLIGDVGLRVTAGEPTTADIGYTLMTAQQGRGLASEAVRAVCEYAFSQLGVRRIQATVDDRNVRSLALARRLGMIEEAAVETIWRGEPCVDRIFVLTRG
;
A
#
# COMPACT_ATOMS: atom_id res chain seq x y z
N MET A 1 -10.37 27.22 11.68
CA MET A 1 -9.40 26.33 11.03
C MET A 1 -9.95 24.93 11.22
N ALA A 2 -10.43 24.28 10.16
CA ALA A 2 -10.93 22.92 10.29
C ALA A 2 -9.74 22.02 10.66
N GLU A 3 -9.85 21.24 11.74
CA GLU A 3 -8.92 20.14 12.00
C GLU A 3 -8.99 19.20 10.78
N GLU A 4 -7.99 19.27 9.91
CA GLU A 4 -7.80 18.25 8.89
C GLU A 4 -7.65 16.92 9.60
N THR A 5 -8.66 16.08 9.49
CA THR A 5 -8.64 14.77 10.14
C THR A 5 -7.51 13.94 9.51
N ASP A 6 -6.49 13.67 10.33
CA ASP A 6 -5.27 12.95 9.94
C ASP A 6 -5.56 11.47 9.61
N CYS A 7 -6.69 10.95 10.11
CA CYS A 7 -7.18 9.59 9.91
C CYS A 7 -8.20 9.52 8.77
N PHE A 8 -8.01 8.57 7.85
CA PHE A 8 -8.96 8.29 6.76
C PHE A 8 -9.95 7.20 7.14
N ILE A 9 -9.47 6.14 7.80
CA ILE A 9 -10.27 4.95 8.13
C ILE A 9 -9.83 4.41 9.48
N THR A 10 -10.79 4.05 10.32
CA THR A 10 -10.53 3.24 11.52
C THR A 10 -11.18 1.88 11.33
N THR A 11 -10.40 0.81 11.51
CA THR A 11 -10.86 -0.58 11.46
C THR A 11 -10.90 -1.16 12.88
N ALA A 12 -11.11 -2.47 13.01
CA ALA A 12 -11.13 -3.13 14.31
C ALA A 12 -9.78 -3.02 15.06
N ARG A 13 -8.66 -3.05 14.33
CA ARG A 13 -7.30 -3.07 14.91
C ARG A 13 -6.38 -1.98 14.39
N LEU A 14 -6.77 -1.24 13.35
CA LEU A 14 -5.88 -0.31 12.66
C LEU A 14 -6.50 1.08 12.52
N GLN A 15 -5.63 2.08 12.49
CA GLN A 15 -5.89 3.37 11.88
C GLN A 15 -5.15 3.43 10.55
N VAL A 16 -5.90 3.71 9.48
CA VAL A 16 -5.35 4.07 8.17
C VAL A 16 -5.33 5.59 8.11
N ARG A 17 -4.14 6.17 8.17
CA ARG A 17 -3.92 7.60 8.39
C ARG A 17 -2.84 8.17 7.47
N ARG A 18 -2.68 9.50 7.49
CA ARG A 18 -1.49 10.14 6.92
C ARG A 18 -0.26 9.72 7.71
N PHE A 19 0.88 9.74 7.03
CA PHE A 19 2.17 9.67 7.69
C PHE A 19 2.41 10.94 8.52
N ARG A 20 3.07 10.75 9.66
CA ARG A 20 3.53 11.81 10.56
C ARG A 20 5.05 11.89 10.53
N ALA A 21 5.61 13.02 10.92
CA ALA A 21 7.07 13.18 10.91
C ALA A 21 7.78 12.15 11.80
N GLU A 22 7.13 11.74 12.88
CA GLU A 22 7.64 10.76 13.86
C GLU A 22 7.63 9.33 13.32
N ASP A 23 6.94 9.06 12.21
CA ASP A 23 6.93 7.76 11.56
C ASP A 23 8.24 7.49 10.79
N ALA A 24 9.06 8.52 10.52
CA ALA A 24 10.23 8.42 9.65
C ALA A 24 11.24 7.34 10.08
N PRO A 25 11.67 7.23 11.36
CA PRO A 25 12.61 6.19 11.78
C PRO A 25 12.05 4.79 11.57
N THR A 26 10.76 4.62 11.83
CA THR A 26 10.05 3.35 11.67
C THR A 26 9.90 2.97 10.20
N LEU A 27 9.56 3.94 9.34
CA LEU A 27 9.50 3.79 7.89
C LEU A 27 10.84 3.34 7.30
N VAL A 28 11.93 3.99 7.71
CA VAL A 28 13.31 3.60 7.33
C VAL A 28 13.59 2.17 7.76
N ALA A 29 13.33 1.84 9.02
CA ALA A 29 13.67 0.53 9.57
C ALA A 29 13.03 -0.63 8.78
N TYR A 30 11.73 -0.54 8.45
CA TYR A 30 11.09 -1.63 7.72
C TYR A 30 11.36 -1.62 6.23
N ARG A 31 11.65 -0.45 5.61
CA ARG A 31 12.03 -0.41 4.19
C ARG A 31 13.46 -0.88 3.95
N ALA A 32 14.32 -0.79 4.97
CA ALA A 32 15.68 -1.32 4.96
C ALA A 32 15.74 -2.83 5.25
N ASP A 33 14.69 -3.44 5.80
CA ASP A 33 14.61 -4.89 6.03
C ASP A 33 14.67 -5.64 4.68
N PRO A 34 15.70 -6.49 4.44
CA PRO A 34 15.83 -7.23 3.18
C PRO A 34 14.63 -8.13 2.86
N GLU A 35 13.94 -8.68 3.87
CA GLU A 35 12.74 -9.49 3.65
C GLU A 35 11.58 -8.65 3.10
N VAL A 36 11.44 -7.42 3.58
CA VAL A 36 10.41 -6.48 3.14
C VAL A 36 10.76 -5.88 1.78
N ALA A 37 12.02 -5.49 1.58
CA ALA A 37 12.48 -4.80 0.38
C ALA A 37 12.61 -5.72 -0.86
N ARG A 38 12.61 -7.05 -0.67
CA ARG A 38 12.89 -8.04 -1.73
C ARG A 38 12.11 -7.82 -3.03
N TYR A 39 10.83 -7.47 -2.93
CA TYR A 39 9.94 -7.29 -4.08
C TYR A 39 9.53 -5.83 -4.31
N GLN A 40 10.28 -4.89 -3.71
CA GLN A 40 9.90 -3.48 -3.69
C GLN A 40 10.80 -2.66 -4.60
N GLY A 41 10.21 -1.65 -5.24
CA GLY A 41 10.89 -0.80 -6.22
C GLY A 41 11.83 0.24 -5.60
N TRP A 42 11.79 0.44 -4.28
CA TRP A 42 12.70 1.36 -3.62
C TRP A 42 14.09 0.73 -3.41
N THR A 43 15.10 1.60 -3.44
CA THR A 43 16.49 1.28 -3.13
C THR A 43 16.80 1.62 -1.68
N GLN A 44 18.07 1.92 -1.35
CA GLN A 44 18.42 2.48 -0.05
C GLN A 44 17.47 3.64 0.28
N PHE A 45 17.03 3.69 1.53
CA PHE A 45 16.01 4.61 2.01
C PHE A 45 16.46 5.13 3.37
N ASP A 46 17.02 6.33 3.41
CA ASP A 46 17.53 6.95 4.63
C ASP A 46 16.51 7.87 5.32
N GLU A 47 16.89 8.46 6.45
CA GLU A 47 15.99 9.30 7.23
C GLU A 47 15.63 10.63 6.55
N ALA A 48 16.54 11.21 5.75
CA ALA A 48 16.25 12.42 5.01
C ALA A 48 15.23 12.13 3.89
N GLU A 49 15.44 11.05 3.13
CA GLU A 49 14.51 10.57 2.11
C GLU A 49 13.14 10.23 2.72
N ALA A 50 13.11 9.63 3.91
CA ALA A 50 11.87 9.35 4.64
C ALA A 50 11.11 10.63 5.00
N ARG A 51 11.81 11.66 5.50
CA ARG A 51 11.19 12.94 5.86
C ARG A 51 10.64 13.66 4.63
N GLU A 52 11.39 13.68 3.53
CA GLU A 52 10.94 14.27 2.25
C GLU A 52 9.74 13.52 1.68
N PHE A 53 9.78 12.19 1.68
CA PHE A 53 8.67 11.34 1.25
C PHE A 53 7.41 11.63 2.06
N ILE A 54 7.53 11.67 3.39
CA ILE A 54 6.40 11.99 4.28
C ILE A 54 5.88 13.40 4.03
N ALA A 55 6.75 14.40 3.87
CA ALA A 55 6.35 15.76 3.57
C ALA A 55 5.59 15.86 2.23
N GLY A 56 6.07 15.15 1.20
CA GLY A 56 5.41 15.05 -0.10
C GLY A 56 4.01 14.42 -0.01
N LEU A 57 3.85 13.37 0.78
CA LEU A 57 2.54 12.77 1.06
C LEU A 57 1.59 13.72 1.80
N ARG A 58 2.10 14.51 2.75
CA ARG A 58 1.28 15.49 3.47
C ARG A 58 0.85 16.66 2.60
N ALA A 59 1.67 17.04 1.62
CA ALA A 59 1.34 18.06 0.63
C ALA A 59 0.40 17.55 -0.48
N SER A 60 0.18 16.24 -0.55
CA SER A 60 -0.70 15.58 -1.53
C SER A 60 -1.98 15.05 -0.86
N ARG A 61 -2.87 14.48 -1.68
CA ARG A 61 -4.09 13.82 -1.23
C ARG A 61 -4.33 12.51 -1.99
N PRO A 62 -5.04 11.53 -1.40
CA PRO A 62 -5.45 10.34 -2.11
C PRO A 62 -6.24 10.65 -3.39
N GLY A 63 -6.04 9.85 -4.42
CA GLY A 63 -6.82 9.92 -5.66
C GLY A 63 -6.38 10.99 -6.66
N VAL A 64 -5.26 11.69 -6.42
CA VAL A 64 -4.64 12.54 -7.46
C VAL A 64 -4.23 11.64 -8.64
N PRO A 65 -4.76 11.86 -9.86
CA PRO A 65 -4.49 10.97 -10.98
C PRO A 65 -2.99 10.90 -11.33
N GLY A 66 -2.48 9.68 -11.51
CA GLY A 66 -1.08 9.38 -11.81
C GLY A 66 -0.15 9.38 -10.59
N VAL A 67 -0.60 9.81 -9.42
CA VAL A 67 0.24 9.97 -8.23
C VAL A 67 0.00 8.82 -7.25
N TRP A 68 1.09 8.19 -6.81
CA TRP A 68 1.05 7.25 -5.69
C TRP A 68 0.83 8.00 -4.38
N TYR A 69 -0.15 7.56 -3.60
CA TYR A 69 -0.37 8.01 -2.24
C TYR A 69 -0.24 6.83 -1.28
N GLN A 70 0.62 6.95 -0.28
CA GLN A 70 0.80 5.93 0.76
C GLN A 70 0.03 6.30 2.02
N PHE A 71 -0.83 5.40 2.45
CA PHE A 71 -1.51 5.44 3.73
C PHE A 71 -0.66 4.72 4.78
N ALA A 72 -0.35 5.42 5.87
CA ALA A 72 0.28 4.80 7.04
C ALA A 72 -0.72 3.88 7.73
N LEU A 73 -0.28 2.66 8.05
CA LEU A 73 -1.01 1.71 8.88
C LEU A 73 -0.47 1.79 10.30
N ALA A 74 -1.31 2.21 11.24
CA ALA A 74 -0.96 2.23 12.66
C ALA A 74 -1.85 1.29 13.47
N LEU A 75 -1.28 0.61 14.47
CA LEU A 75 -2.06 -0.18 15.41
C LEU A 75 -2.95 0.74 16.26
N LEU A 76 -4.24 0.44 16.35
CA LEU A 76 -5.21 1.28 17.06
C LEU A 76 -4.92 1.36 18.57
N SER A 77 -4.35 0.30 19.15
CA SER A 77 -4.07 0.22 20.60
C SER A 77 -2.95 1.15 21.06
N GLU A 78 -1.98 1.44 20.20
CA GLU A 78 -0.73 2.12 20.59
C GLU A 78 -0.33 3.26 19.64
N GLY A 79 -0.98 3.39 18.48
CA GLY A 79 -0.68 4.41 17.48
C GLY A 79 0.59 4.14 16.65
N THR A 80 1.29 3.04 16.93
CA THR A 80 2.55 2.67 16.29
C THR A 80 2.35 2.28 14.83
N LEU A 81 3.17 2.87 13.94
CA LEU A 81 3.24 2.48 12.54
C LEU A 81 3.68 1.02 12.38
N ILE A 82 3.04 0.29 11.48
CA ILE A 82 3.33 -1.12 11.19
C ILE A 82 3.59 -1.41 9.70
N GLY A 83 3.43 -0.41 8.84
CA GLY A 83 3.57 -0.52 7.40
C GLY A 83 2.69 0.48 6.67
N ASP A 84 2.43 0.22 5.39
CA ASP A 84 1.68 1.12 4.52
C ASP A 84 0.90 0.40 3.42
N VAL A 85 -0.14 1.07 2.91
CA VAL A 85 -0.83 0.71 1.67
C VAL A 85 -0.67 1.87 0.71
N GLY A 86 -0.10 1.60 -0.46
CA GLY A 86 -0.04 2.55 -1.57
C GLY A 86 -1.27 2.41 -2.45
N LEU A 87 -1.79 3.52 -2.94
CA LEU A 87 -2.82 3.57 -3.98
C LEU A 87 -2.44 4.61 -5.04
N ARG A 88 -2.61 4.27 -6.31
CA ARG A 88 -2.45 5.20 -7.44
C ARG A 88 -3.65 5.11 -8.37
N VAL A 89 -4.42 6.19 -8.49
CA VAL A 89 -5.46 6.29 -9.52
C VAL A 89 -4.81 6.55 -10.88
N THR A 90 -5.24 5.85 -11.92
CA THR A 90 -4.65 5.95 -13.26
C THR A 90 -4.93 7.33 -13.87
N ALA A 91 -3.89 8.01 -14.38
CA ALA A 91 -3.99 9.40 -14.88
C ALA A 91 -5.04 9.61 -15.98
N GLY A 92 -5.11 8.68 -16.94
CA GLY A 92 -6.06 8.73 -18.07
C GLY A 92 -7.33 7.90 -17.88
N GLU A 93 -7.45 7.17 -16.76
CA GLU A 93 -8.59 6.29 -16.47
C GLU A 93 -8.91 6.36 -14.97
N PRO A 94 -9.56 7.44 -14.50
CA PRO A 94 -9.74 7.69 -13.07
C PRO A 94 -10.70 6.71 -12.37
N THR A 95 -11.25 5.74 -13.11
CA THR A 95 -12.03 4.61 -12.57
C THR A 95 -11.17 3.38 -12.26
N THR A 96 -9.88 3.41 -12.57
CA THR A 96 -8.92 2.33 -12.32
C THR A 96 -7.83 2.83 -11.36
N ALA A 97 -7.41 1.96 -10.44
CA ALA A 97 -6.29 2.24 -9.54
C ALA A 97 -5.37 1.03 -9.35
N ASP A 98 -4.08 1.28 -9.16
CA ASP A 98 -3.13 0.30 -8.65
C ASP A 98 -3.09 0.35 -7.12
N ILE A 99 -2.90 -0.82 -6.49
CA ILE A 99 -2.69 -0.96 -5.06
C ILE A 99 -1.40 -1.74 -4.77
N GLY A 100 -0.66 -1.27 -3.77
CA GLY A 100 0.51 -1.94 -3.22
C GLY A 100 0.41 -1.94 -1.69
N TYR A 101 1.06 -2.88 -1.02
CA TYR A 101 1.01 -2.98 0.43
C TYR A 101 2.30 -3.54 1.01
N THR A 102 2.65 -3.04 2.18
CA THR A 102 3.88 -3.39 2.89
C THR A 102 3.57 -3.48 4.37
N LEU A 103 4.01 -4.55 5.02
CA LEU A 103 4.02 -4.67 6.47
C LEU A 103 5.42 -5.04 6.93
N MET A 104 5.80 -4.49 8.07
CA MET A 104 6.95 -4.98 8.84
C MET A 104 6.87 -6.49 9.03
N THR A 105 8.02 -7.16 8.93
CA THR A 105 8.15 -8.61 9.13
C THR A 105 7.45 -9.08 10.41
N ALA A 106 7.65 -8.39 11.53
CA ALA A 106 7.04 -8.70 12.83
C ALA A 106 5.50 -8.61 12.87
N GLN A 107 4.89 -7.95 11.88
CA GLN A 107 3.45 -7.68 11.81
C GLN A 107 2.74 -8.56 10.78
N GLN A 108 3.50 -9.35 10.00
CA GLN A 108 2.98 -10.28 9.02
C GLN A 108 2.35 -11.53 9.68
N GLY A 109 1.52 -12.27 8.93
CA GLY A 109 0.86 -13.49 9.43
C GLY A 109 -0.29 -13.25 10.42
N ARG A 110 -0.53 -12.01 10.86
CA ARG A 110 -1.56 -11.64 11.85
C ARG A 110 -2.90 -11.21 11.24
N GLY A 111 -3.05 -11.34 9.93
CA GLY A 111 -4.22 -10.89 9.18
C GLY A 111 -4.37 -9.36 9.05
N LEU A 112 -3.37 -8.57 9.48
CA LEU A 112 -3.43 -7.10 9.46
C LEU A 112 -3.43 -6.54 8.03
N ALA A 113 -2.66 -7.15 7.11
CA ALA A 113 -2.67 -6.72 5.71
C ALA A 113 -4.04 -6.94 5.06
N SER A 114 -4.70 -8.08 5.31
CA SER A 114 -6.04 -8.34 4.79
C SER A 114 -7.07 -7.34 5.30
N GLU A 115 -6.97 -6.94 6.56
CA GLU A 115 -7.82 -5.91 7.14
C GLU A 115 -7.57 -4.53 6.51
N ALA A 116 -6.30 -4.11 6.46
CA ALA A 116 -5.90 -2.82 5.91
C ALA A 116 -6.25 -2.66 4.43
N VAL A 117 -5.85 -3.64 3.60
CA VAL A 117 -6.04 -3.57 2.14
C VAL A 117 -7.53 -3.59 1.80
N ARG A 118 -8.35 -4.40 2.50
CA ARG A 118 -9.80 -4.38 2.32
C ARG A 118 -10.40 -3.01 2.62
N ALA A 119 -9.97 -2.38 3.71
CA ALA A 119 -10.43 -1.05 4.09
C ALA A 119 -10.04 0.01 3.05
N VAL A 120 -8.81 -0.02 2.55
CA VAL A 120 -8.34 0.91 1.51
C VAL A 120 -9.04 0.69 0.17
N CYS A 121 -9.32 -0.57 -0.22
CA CYS A 121 -10.13 -0.85 -1.39
C CYS A 121 -11.54 -0.25 -1.26
N GLU A 122 -12.19 -0.42 -0.11
CA GLU A 122 -13.53 0.16 0.13
C GLU A 122 -13.50 1.69 0.11
N TYR A 123 -12.44 2.30 0.67
CA TYR A 123 -12.22 3.74 0.56
C TYR A 123 -12.06 4.20 -0.89
N ALA A 124 -11.24 3.50 -1.69
CA ALA A 124 -11.04 3.83 -3.09
C ALA A 124 -12.35 3.75 -3.89
N PHE A 125 -13.15 2.70 -3.66
CA PHE A 125 -14.46 2.55 -4.30
C PHE A 125 -15.47 3.62 -3.87
N SER A 126 -15.59 3.87 -2.56
CA SER A 126 -16.65 4.74 -2.01
C SER A 126 -16.31 6.23 -2.05
N GLN A 127 -15.04 6.61 -1.88
CA GLN A 127 -14.60 8.01 -1.75
C GLN A 127 -13.89 8.53 -3.00
N LEU A 128 -13.20 7.68 -3.76
CA LEU A 128 -12.44 8.10 -4.94
C LEU A 128 -13.14 7.80 -6.27
N GLY A 129 -14.28 7.09 -6.24
CA GLY A 129 -15.05 6.75 -7.44
C GLY A 129 -14.37 5.73 -8.36
N VAL A 130 -13.33 5.04 -7.86
CA VAL A 130 -12.69 3.92 -8.55
C VAL A 130 -13.71 2.79 -8.69
N ARG A 131 -13.60 1.99 -9.75
CA ARG A 131 -14.43 0.80 -9.99
C ARG A 131 -13.60 -0.47 -10.19
N ARG A 132 -12.31 -0.32 -10.45
CA ARG A 132 -11.35 -1.39 -10.68
C ARG A 132 -10.05 -1.11 -9.92
N ILE A 133 -9.62 -2.06 -9.09
CA ILE A 133 -8.36 -1.98 -8.36
C ILE A 133 -7.48 -3.16 -8.78
N GLN A 134 -6.25 -2.86 -9.18
CA GLN A 134 -5.25 -3.80 -9.66
C GLN A 134 -4.11 -3.96 -8.63
N ALA A 135 -3.70 -5.20 -8.38
CA ALA A 135 -2.46 -5.51 -7.69
C ALA A 135 -1.56 -6.35 -8.61
N THR A 136 -0.36 -5.86 -8.89
CA THR A 136 0.68 -6.61 -9.61
C THR A 136 1.59 -7.26 -8.60
N VAL A 137 1.78 -8.58 -8.72
CA VAL A 137 2.51 -9.38 -7.74
C VAL A 137 3.49 -10.30 -8.45
N ASP A 138 4.78 -10.17 -8.13
CA ASP A 138 5.81 -11.13 -8.52
C ASP A 138 5.41 -12.54 -8.05
N ASP A 139 5.43 -13.52 -8.96
CA ASP A 139 4.95 -14.88 -8.70
C ASP A 139 5.74 -15.63 -7.61
N ARG A 140 6.96 -15.17 -7.30
CA ARG A 140 7.79 -15.69 -6.21
C ARG A 140 7.34 -15.15 -4.85
N ASN A 141 6.56 -14.06 -4.82
CA ASN A 141 6.00 -13.49 -3.59
C ASN A 141 4.71 -14.22 -3.15
N VAL A 142 4.88 -15.47 -2.69
CA VAL A 142 3.78 -16.37 -2.31
C VAL A 142 2.86 -15.75 -1.25
N ARG A 143 3.38 -14.93 -0.34
CA ARG A 143 2.58 -14.26 0.71
C ARG A 143 1.63 -13.22 0.11
N SER A 144 2.10 -12.42 -0.84
CA SER A 144 1.29 -11.43 -1.54
C SER A 144 0.24 -12.09 -2.46
N LEU A 145 0.61 -13.16 -3.18
CA LEU A 145 -0.34 -13.96 -3.96
C LEU A 145 -1.48 -14.51 -3.10
N ALA A 146 -1.15 -15.08 -1.95
CA ALA A 146 -2.15 -15.61 -1.02
C ALA A 146 -3.06 -14.51 -0.45
N LEU A 147 -2.52 -13.31 -0.25
CA LEU A 147 -3.29 -12.17 0.21
C LEU A 147 -4.27 -11.67 -0.86
N ALA A 148 -3.81 -11.47 -2.11
CA ALA A 148 -4.66 -11.05 -3.22
C ALA A 148 -5.87 -12.00 -3.39
N ARG A 149 -5.62 -13.32 -3.37
CA ARG A 149 -6.69 -14.35 -3.42
C ARG A 149 -7.64 -14.26 -2.22
N ARG A 150 -7.11 -14.08 -1.00
CA ARG A 150 -7.95 -13.95 0.22
C ARG A 150 -8.82 -12.68 0.21
N LEU A 151 -8.39 -11.64 -0.49
CA LEU A 151 -9.15 -10.41 -0.67
C LEU A 151 -10.25 -10.54 -1.74
N GLY A 152 -10.38 -11.71 -2.39
CA GLY A 152 -11.35 -11.93 -3.45
C GLY A 152 -10.93 -11.33 -4.79
N MET A 153 -9.65 -10.96 -4.94
CA MET A 153 -9.13 -10.50 -6.23
C MET A 153 -9.01 -11.68 -7.20
N ILE A 154 -9.37 -11.45 -8.45
CA ILE A 154 -9.31 -12.43 -9.53
C ILE A 154 -8.02 -12.19 -10.33
N GLU A 155 -7.26 -13.26 -10.57
CA GLU A 155 -6.08 -13.20 -11.46
C GLU A 155 -6.57 -13.04 -12.91
N GLU A 156 -6.24 -11.92 -13.55
CA GLU A 156 -6.67 -11.63 -14.93
C GLU A 156 -5.55 -11.82 -15.96
N ALA A 157 -4.29 -11.68 -15.56
CA ALA A 157 -3.15 -11.82 -16.46
C ALA A 157 -1.88 -12.27 -15.72
N ALA A 158 -0.96 -12.84 -16.50
CA ALA A 158 0.38 -13.19 -16.06
C ALA A 158 1.36 -12.77 -17.17
N VAL A 159 2.41 -12.03 -16.82
CA VAL A 159 3.34 -11.43 -17.78
C VAL A 159 4.77 -11.79 -17.39
N GLU A 160 5.51 -12.40 -18.31
CA GLU A 160 6.94 -12.64 -18.11
C GLU A 160 7.70 -11.30 -18.10
N THR A 161 8.58 -11.13 -17.12
CA THR A 161 9.36 -9.90 -16.92
C THR A 161 10.71 -10.20 -16.28
N ILE A 162 11.51 -9.15 -16.06
CA ILE A 162 12.76 -9.22 -15.32
C ILE A 162 12.67 -8.24 -14.15
N TRP A 163 12.69 -8.77 -12.93
CA TRP A 163 12.72 -7.98 -11.71
C TRP A 163 14.08 -8.08 -11.03
N ARG A 164 14.74 -6.93 -10.82
CA ARG A 164 16.10 -6.84 -10.23
C ARG A 164 17.12 -7.80 -10.86
N GLY A 165 17.04 -7.97 -12.18
CA GLY A 165 17.95 -8.83 -12.95
C GLY A 165 17.58 -10.31 -12.96
N GLU A 166 16.51 -10.70 -12.28
CA GLU A 166 16.03 -12.09 -12.25
C GLU A 166 14.73 -12.21 -13.06
N PRO A 167 14.64 -13.18 -14.00
CA PRO A 167 13.37 -13.48 -14.67
C PRO A 167 12.31 -13.91 -13.67
N CYS A 168 11.09 -13.39 -13.83
CA CYS A 168 9.92 -13.77 -13.04
C CYS A 168 8.64 -13.56 -13.85
N VAL A 169 7.50 -13.90 -13.24
CA VAL A 169 6.18 -13.63 -13.80
C VAL A 169 5.44 -12.66 -12.89
N ASP A 170 5.07 -11.50 -13.42
CA ASP A 170 4.14 -10.61 -12.74
C ASP A 170 2.71 -11.11 -12.94
N ARG A 171 2.04 -11.44 -11.83
CA ARG A 171 0.63 -11.83 -11.82
C ARG A 171 -0.23 -10.64 -11.47
N ILE A 172 -1.21 -10.36 -12.31
CA ILE A 172 -2.10 -9.20 -12.21
C ILE A 172 -3.43 -9.66 -11.62
N PHE A 173 -3.72 -9.19 -10.41
CA PHE A 173 -4.94 -9.45 -9.68
C PHE A 173 -5.86 -8.23 -9.69
N VAL A 174 -7.16 -8.46 -9.78
CA VAL A 174 -8.15 -7.40 -9.91
C VAL A 174 -9.30 -7.60 -8.93
N LEU A 175 -9.70 -6.50 -8.29
CA LEU A 175 -10.97 -6.37 -7.59
C LEU A 175 -11.84 -5.32 -8.31
N THR A 176 -13.09 -5.68 -8.61
CA THR A 176 -14.06 -4.76 -9.22
C THR A 176 -15.25 -4.53 -8.31
N ARG A 177 -15.89 -3.36 -8.46
CA ARG A 177 -17.19 -3.04 -7.88
C ARG A 177 -18.11 -2.56 -9.00
N GLY A 178 -19.26 -3.23 -9.11
CA GLY A 178 -20.32 -2.93 -10.09
C GLY A 178 -21.08 -1.65 -9.76
#